data_AF-A0A0G0JGA0-F1
#
_entry.id   AF-A0A0G0JGA0-F1
#
_cell.length_a   1.000
_cell.length_b   1.000
_cell.length_c   1.000
_cell.angle_alpha   90.00
_cell.angle_beta   90.00
_cell.angle_gamma   90.00
#
_symmetry.space_group_name_H-M   'P 1'
#
loop_
_entity.id
_entity.type
_entity.pdbx_description
1 polymer ?
#
loop_
_entity_poly.entity_id
_entity_poly.type
_entity_poly.pdbx_seq_one_letter_code
_entity_poly.pdbx_strand_id
1 'polypeptide(L)'
;MYPHIKILDVRVKISKTNLMKNTKQLENRETFVARLRKFTKDQAEIDEIMFAYDMAKEAHRTANRDSGERYFEHPRATALIMLDELKWFDKNSLIAMLLHDVGEDTPILGNVIKDYDEFIRTAKFRLGKTFNPEVAELVILLTKPSVDGKRFTNKAATADFYIKQLVKNPKALLLKMVDRLHNLRSLKTSTVEKTEKILKETIDVYLPIFEKLTSKKSNFGLKAEKLLKLIEEKVKSLPNVNSRN
;
A
#
# COMPACT_ATOMS: atom_id res chain seq x y z
N MET A 1 -1.39 -72.61 4.53
CA MET A 1 -2.09 -71.34 4.84
C MET A 1 -1.80 -70.37 3.70
N TYR A 2 -2.76 -70.18 2.78
CA TYR A 2 -2.78 -69.05 1.82
C TYR A 2 -2.99 -67.71 2.59
N PRO A 3 -2.83 -66.49 2.01
CA PRO A 3 -2.30 -66.10 0.69
C PRO A 3 -1.35 -64.84 0.68
N HIS A 4 -0.72 -64.67 -0.49
CA HIS A 4 -0.33 -63.43 -1.22
C HIS A 4 -0.58 -62.02 -0.64
N ILE A 5 0.36 -61.10 -0.90
CA ILE A 5 0.13 -59.83 -1.64
C ILE A 5 1.41 -59.44 -2.40
N LYS A 6 1.29 -59.29 -3.72
CA LYS A 6 2.29 -58.67 -4.61
C LYS A 6 2.20 -57.14 -4.44
N ILE A 7 3.31 -56.49 -4.12
CA ILE A 7 3.40 -55.03 -4.30
C ILE A 7 3.76 -54.78 -5.77
N LEU A 8 2.72 -54.55 -6.57
CA LEU A 8 2.83 -53.86 -7.86
C LEU A 8 3.09 -52.39 -7.53
N ASP A 9 4.35 -51.96 -7.61
CA ASP A 9 4.63 -50.53 -7.57
C ASP A 9 4.38 -49.95 -8.96
N VAL A 10 3.19 -49.40 -9.10
CA VAL A 10 2.66 -48.77 -10.30
C VAL A 10 3.51 -47.55 -10.61
N ARG A 11 4.31 -47.62 -11.68
CA ARG A 11 4.91 -46.43 -12.31
C ARG A 11 3.80 -45.51 -12.83
N VAL A 12 3.35 -44.58 -11.99
CA VAL A 12 2.51 -43.47 -12.45
C VAL A 12 3.43 -42.46 -13.16
N LYS A 13 3.45 -42.53 -14.49
CA LYS A 13 3.86 -41.41 -15.35
C LYS A 13 2.88 -40.26 -15.11
N ILE A 14 3.14 -39.43 -14.11
CA ILE A 14 2.46 -38.15 -13.97
C ILE A 14 3.02 -37.24 -15.07
N SER A 15 2.20 -37.01 -16.10
CA SER A 15 2.51 -36.09 -17.18
C SER A 15 2.79 -34.69 -16.62
N LYS A 16 3.99 -34.16 -16.89
CA LYS A 16 4.46 -32.81 -16.46
C LYS A 16 3.53 -31.67 -16.89
N THR A 17 2.55 -31.93 -17.74
CA THR A 17 1.65 -30.93 -18.33
C THR A 17 0.57 -30.41 -17.38
N ASN A 18 0.26 -31.13 -16.29
CA ASN A 18 -0.79 -30.71 -15.33
C ASN A 18 -0.27 -30.16 -14.00
N LEU A 19 1.05 -30.12 -13.78
CA LEU A 19 1.64 -29.59 -12.54
C LEU A 19 1.93 -28.07 -12.56
N MET A 20 1.68 -27.39 -13.69
CA MET A 20 2.02 -25.96 -13.89
C MET A 20 0.82 -25.01 -13.91
N LYS A 21 -0.35 -25.40 -13.38
CA LYS A 21 -1.54 -24.52 -13.39
C LYS A 21 -1.90 -23.86 -12.05
N ASN A 22 -1.09 -24.01 -11.00
CA ASN A 22 -1.44 -23.40 -9.71
C ASN A 22 -0.25 -22.87 -8.89
N THR A 23 0.83 -22.46 -9.54
CA THR A 23 1.79 -21.54 -8.93
C THR A 23 1.21 -20.14 -9.08
N LYS A 24 0.73 -19.54 -7.98
CA LYS A 24 0.39 -18.12 -7.91
C LYS A 24 1.62 -17.36 -8.43
N GLN A 25 1.56 -16.83 -9.65
CA GLN A 25 2.69 -16.15 -10.27
C GLN A 25 3.15 -15.06 -9.31
N LEU A 26 4.42 -15.14 -8.85
CA LEU A 26 4.97 -14.14 -7.96
C LEU A 26 5.00 -12.83 -8.73
N GLU A 27 4.40 -11.79 -8.16
CA GLU A 27 4.40 -10.47 -8.77
C GLU A 27 5.85 -9.97 -8.92
N ASN A 28 6.18 -9.41 -10.07
CA ASN A 28 7.49 -8.89 -10.42
C ASN A 28 7.35 -7.67 -11.35
N ARG A 29 8.48 -7.16 -11.84
CA ARG A 29 8.49 -5.98 -12.74
C ARG A 29 7.66 -6.23 -14.01
N GLU A 30 7.82 -7.38 -14.64
CA GLU A 30 7.18 -7.71 -15.92
C GLU A 30 5.66 -7.88 -15.76
N THR A 31 5.23 -8.57 -14.70
CA THR A 31 3.80 -8.73 -14.41
C THR A 31 3.16 -7.40 -14.08
N PHE A 32 3.86 -6.50 -13.36
CA PHE A 32 3.37 -5.18 -13.02
C PHE A 32 3.19 -4.32 -14.28
N VAL A 33 4.19 -4.32 -15.17
CA VAL A 33 4.07 -3.66 -16.49
C VAL A 33 2.92 -4.25 -17.30
N ALA A 34 2.77 -5.58 -17.30
CA ALA A 34 1.66 -6.24 -17.99
C ALA A 34 0.29 -5.82 -17.43
N ARG A 35 0.18 -5.49 -16.13
CA ARG A 35 -1.02 -4.90 -15.53
C ARG A 35 -1.24 -3.47 -16.03
N LEU A 36 -0.22 -2.62 -16.04
CA LEU A 36 -0.31 -1.24 -16.56
C LEU A 36 -0.77 -1.22 -18.02
N ARG A 37 -0.25 -2.14 -18.86
CA ARG A 37 -0.60 -2.25 -20.29
C ARG A 37 -2.06 -2.62 -20.57
N LYS A 38 -2.82 -3.03 -19.55
CA LYS A 38 -4.29 -3.23 -19.64
C LYS A 38 -5.05 -1.90 -19.53
N PHE A 39 -4.44 -0.86 -18.99
CA PHE A 39 -5.07 0.44 -18.74
C PHE A 39 -4.56 1.54 -19.67
N THR A 40 -3.28 1.53 -20.02
CA THR A 40 -2.69 2.51 -20.94
C THR A 40 -1.82 1.84 -22.02
N LYS A 41 -1.76 2.47 -23.19
CA LYS A 41 -0.82 2.16 -24.28
C LYS A 41 0.28 3.21 -24.42
N ASP A 42 0.17 4.31 -23.68
CA ASP A 42 1.18 5.36 -23.67
C ASP A 42 2.44 4.86 -22.96
N GLN A 43 3.54 4.79 -23.70
CA GLN A 43 4.80 4.32 -23.16
C GLN A 43 5.41 5.33 -22.18
N ALA A 44 5.19 6.64 -22.39
CA ALA A 44 5.70 7.67 -21.50
C ALA A 44 5.04 7.60 -20.11
N GLU A 45 3.73 7.35 -20.05
CA GLU A 45 3.03 7.12 -18.77
C GLU A 45 3.56 5.89 -18.04
N ILE A 46 3.78 4.79 -18.76
CA ILE A 46 4.35 3.57 -18.20
C ILE A 46 5.76 3.84 -17.66
N ASP A 47 6.59 4.56 -18.42
CA ASP A 47 7.96 4.86 -18.04
C ASP A 47 8.03 5.74 -16.79
N GLU A 48 7.16 6.75 -16.67
CA GLU A 48 7.06 7.56 -15.44
C GLU A 48 6.64 6.71 -14.22
N ILE A 49 5.65 5.82 -14.37
CA ILE A 49 5.22 4.92 -13.28
C ILE A 49 6.36 3.95 -12.92
N MET A 50 7.06 3.41 -13.90
CA MET A 50 8.18 2.50 -13.68
C MET A 50 9.39 3.20 -13.07
N PHE A 51 9.59 4.50 -13.36
CA PHE A 51 10.58 5.30 -12.68
C PHE A 51 10.25 5.45 -11.18
N ALA A 52 8.98 5.70 -10.84
CA ALA A 52 8.53 5.71 -9.44
C ALA A 52 8.66 4.34 -8.76
N TYR A 53 8.35 3.25 -9.49
CA TYR A 53 8.53 1.88 -9.03
C TYR A 53 10.00 1.61 -8.65
N ASP A 54 10.94 1.99 -9.52
CA ASP A 54 12.37 1.81 -9.30
C ASP A 54 12.90 2.70 -8.18
N MET A 55 12.42 3.95 -8.12
CA MET A 55 12.73 4.87 -7.04
C MET A 55 12.28 4.31 -5.69
N ALA A 56 11.04 3.82 -5.57
CA ALA A 56 10.55 3.20 -4.35
C ALA A 56 11.36 1.96 -3.97
N LYS A 57 11.65 1.10 -4.95
CA LYS A 57 12.44 -0.12 -4.72
C LYS A 57 13.84 0.19 -4.20
N GLU A 58 14.50 1.19 -4.75
CA GLU A 58 15.84 1.60 -4.31
C GLU A 58 15.78 2.34 -2.97
N ALA A 59 14.77 3.18 -2.74
CA ALA A 59 14.57 3.90 -1.49
C ALA A 59 14.48 2.97 -0.27
N HIS A 60 13.81 1.83 -0.45
CA HIS A 60 13.62 0.82 0.58
C HIS A 60 14.74 -0.26 0.62
N ARG A 61 15.77 -0.11 -0.21
CA ARG A 61 16.91 -1.03 -0.22
C ARG A 61 17.75 -0.85 1.04
N THR A 62 17.72 -1.84 1.92
CA THR A 62 18.59 -1.89 3.11
C THR A 62 19.84 -2.73 2.83
N ALA A 63 20.90 -2.55 3.64
CA ALA A 63 22.15 -3.31 3.49
C ALA A 63 21.96 -4.85 3.56
N ASN A 64 20.88 -5.30 4.19
CA ASN A 64 20.42 -6.69 4.16
C ASN A 64 19.34 -6.87 3.08
N ARG A 65 19.63 -7.68 2.06
CA ARG A 65 18.73 -7.94 0.91
C ARG A 65 17.35 -8.45 1.34
N ASP A 66 17.26 -9.23 2.43
CA ASP A 66 16.02 -9.86 2.90
C ASP A 66 15.02 -8.88 3.55
N SER A 67 15.48 -7.75 4.09
CA SER A 67 14.60 -6.73 4.64
C SER A 67 14.09 -5.76 3.58
N GLY A 68 14.94 -5.37 2.62
CA GLY A 68 14.58 -4.39 1.59
C GLY A 68 13.50 -4.86 0.63
N GLU A 69 13.46 -6.16 0.30
CA GLU A 69 12.41 -6.73 -0.54
C GLU A 69 11.03 -6.62 0.14
N ARG A 70 10.94 -6.88 1.45
CA ARG A 70 9.69 -6.77 2.22
C ARG A 70 9.10 -5.35 2.27
N TYR A 71 9.93 -4.30 2.20
CA TYR A 71 9.44 -2.93 2.27
C TYR A 71 8.87 -2.44 0.93
N PHE A 72 9.48 -2.80 -0.20
CA PHE A 72 8.94 -2.45 -1.51
C PHE A 72 7.66 -3.22 -1.90
N GLU A 73 7.46 -4.43 -1.35
CA GLU A 73 6.25 -5.20 -1.59
C GLU A 73 4.97 -4.45 -1.20
N HIS A 74 5.02 -3.63 -0.14
CA HIS A 74 3.85 -2.86 0.31
C HIS A 74 3.41 -1.81 -0.74
N PRO A 75 4.25 -0.84 -1.17
CA PRO A 75 3.87 0.13 -2.19
C PRO A 75 3.46 -0.51 -3.53
N ARG A 76 4.07 -1.63 -3.90
CA ARG A 76 3.67 -2.38 -5.09
C ARG A 76 2.27 -2.99 -4.94
N ALA A 77 1.99 -3.62 -3.80
CA ALA A 77 0.70 -4.23 -3.53
C ALA A 77 -0.43 -3.21 -3.44
N THR A 78 -0.19 -2.01 -2.89
CA THR A 78 -1.19 -0.94 -2.87
C THR A 78 -1.50 -0.42 -4.28
N ALA A 79 -0.49 -0.24 -5.13
CA ALA A 79 -0.69 0.09 -6.55
C ALA A 79 -1.50 -1.01 -7.27
N LEU A 80 -1.25 -2.29 -6.98
CA LEU A 80 -2.03 -3.40 -7.52
C LEU A 80 -3.48 -3.40 -7.04
N ILE A 81 -3.77 -3.03 -5.79
CA ILE A 81 -5.16 -2.89 -5.31
C ILE A 81 -5.91 -1.86 -6.16
N MET A 82 -5.27 -0.73 -6.48
CA MET A 82 -5.88 0.29 -7.36
C MET A 82 -6.20 -0.28 -8.75
N LEU A 83 -5.22 -0.95 -9.37
CA LEU A 83 -5.37 -1.49 -10.72
C LEU A 83 -6.36 -2.66 -10.76
N ASP A 84 -6.20 -3.65 -9.90
CA ASP A 84 -6.90 -4.93 -10.02
C ASP A 84 -8.26 -4.94 -9.32
N GLU A 85 -8.36 -4.35 -8.13
CA GLU A 85 -9.61 -4.34 -7.36
C GLU A 85 -10.46 -3.12 -7.68
N LEU A 86 -9.87 -1.93 -7.78
CA LEU A 86 -10.65 -0.71 -8.05
C LEU A 86 -10.84 -0.40 -9.53
N LYS A 87 -10.10 -1.08 -10.42
CA LYS A 87 -10.03 -0.76 -11.85
C LYS A 87 -9.77 0.74 -12.05
N TRP A 88 -8.93 1.30 -11.19
CA TRP A 88 -8.65 2.72 -11.15
C TRP A 88 -7.21 2.97 -11.63
N PHE A 89 -7.12 3.54 -12.82
CA PHE A 89 -5.88 4.05 -13.36
C PHE A 89 -5.91 5.58 -13.32
N ASP A 90 -4.98 6.15 -12.57
CA ASP A 90 -4.64 7.57 -12.53
C ASP A 90 -3.13 7.62 -12.31
N LYS A 91 -2.39 8.07 -13.33
CA LYS A 91 -0.92 8.02 -13.35
C LYS A 91 -0.32 8.64 -12.09
N ASN A 92 -0.76 9.84 -11.73
CA ASN A 92 -0.22 10.61 -10.60
C ASN A 92 -0.55 9.92 -9.26
N SER A 93 -1.73 9.33 -9.12
CA SER A 93 -2.12 8.56 -7.94
C SER A 93 -1.32 7.26 -7.81
N LEU A 94 -1.05 6.56 -8.91
CA LEU A 94 -0.21 5.35 -8.90
C LEU A 94 1.22 5.68 -8.51
N ILE A 95 1.80 6.75 -9.08
CA ILE A 95 3.13 7.24 -8.70
C ILE A 95 3.14 7.61 -7.21
N ALA A 96 2.14 8.36 -6.73
CA ALA A 96 2.05 8.74 -5.33
C ALA A 96 1.94 7.52 -4.40
N MET A 97 1.19 6.48 -4.79
CA MET A 97 1.10 5.23 -4.01
C MET A 97 2.37 4.40 -4.02
N LEU A 98 3.13 4.40 -5.11
CA LEU A 98 4.44 3.76 -5.11
C LEU A 98 5.42 4.48 -4.17
N LEU A 99 5.25 5.79 -3.98
CA LEU A 99 6.16 6.64 -3.21
C LEU A 99 5.67 7.02 -1.80
N HIS A 100 4.48 6.57 -1.38
CA HIS A 100 3.83 7.12 -0.18
C HIS A 100 4.61 6.91 1.12
N ASP A 101 5.31 5.77 1.24
CA ASP A 101 6.14 5.44 2.40
C ASP A 101 7.58 5.99 2.27
N VAL A 102 8.00 6.41 1.07
CA VAL A 102 9.36 6.91 0.83
C VAL A 102 9.65 8.15 1.68
N GLY A 103 8.65 8.99 1.94
CA GLY A 103 8.76 10.16 2.81
C GLY A 103 8.88 9.82 4.30
N GLU A 104 8.36 8.68 4.74
CA GLU A 104 8.40 8.24 6.15
C GLU A 104 9.66 7.42 6.44
N ASP A 105 10.03 6.51 5.53
CA ASP A 105 11.02 5.46 5.78
C ASP A 105 12.42 5.79 5.25
N THR A 106 12.57 6.85 4.44
CA THR A 106 13.80 7.08 3.68
C THR A 106 14.25 8.54 3.68
N PRO A 107 15.57 8.80 3.63
CA PRO A 107 16.09 10.16 3.58
C PRO A 107 15.92 10.83 2.22
N ILE A 108 15.43 10.12 1.20
CA ILE A 108 15.40 10.58 -0.19
C ILE A 108 14.47 11.79 -0.39
N LEU A 109 13.42 11.93 0.41
CA LEU A 109 12.52 13.08 0.36
C LEU A 109 12.80 14.11 1.46
N GLY A 110 14.00 14.04 2.06
CA GLY A 110 14.45 14.96 3.11
C GLY A 110 14.30 14.41 4.53
N ASN A 111 13.91 13.15 4.69
CA ASN A 111 13.70 12.59 6.03
C ASN A 111 14.98 11.97 6.63
N VAL A 112 15.83 12.86 7.15
CA VAL A 112 16.62 12.63 8.38
C VAL A 112 16.29 13.71 9.42
N ILE A 113 15.51 14.73 9.04
CA ILE A 113 15.38 16.00 9.75
C ILE A 113 13.97 16.11 10.32
N LYS A 114 13.92 16.42 11.61
CA LYS A 114 12.72 16.54 12.42
C LYS A 114 11.72 17.57 11.86
N ASP A 115 12.13 18.53 11.02
CA ASP A 115 11.31 19.69 10.62
C ASP A 115 10.36 19.42 9.43
N TYR A 116 9.05 19.51 9.69
CA TYR A 116 8.03 19.26 8.67
C TYR A 116 8.01 20.29 7.53
N ASP A 117 8.36 21.55 7.78
CA ASP A 117 8.35 22.58 6.73
C ASP A 117 9.50 22.39 5.74
N GLU A 118 10.65 21.93 6.22
CA GLU A 118 11.78 21.55 5.38
C GLU A 118 11.47 20.34 4.51
N PHE A 119 10.83 19.31 5.09
CA PHE A 119 10.32 18.16 4.34
C PHE A 119 9.40 18.63 3.20
N ILE A 120 8.41 19.49 3.48
CA ILE A 120 7.48 19.98 2.44
C ILE A 120 8.24 20.67 1.31
N ARG A 121 9.18 21.58 1.61
CA ARG A 121 9.95 22.29 0.57
C ARG A 121 10.75 21.31 -0.29
N THR A 122 11.42 20.35 0.36
CA THR A 122 12.26 19.36 -0.31
C THR A 122 11.44 18.42 -1.19
N ALA A 123 10.35 17.88 -0.66
CA ALA A 123 9.44 17.00 -1.39
C ALA A 123 8.80 17.73 -2.59
N LYS A 124 8.32 18.96 -2.40
CA LYS A 124 7.79 19.80 -3.50
C LYS A 124 8.81 20.01 -4.61
N PHE A 125 10.05 20.34 -4.26
CA PHE A 125 11.09 20.58 -5.24
C PHE A 125 11.48 19.29 -5.97
N ARG A 126 11.83 18.21 -5.24
CA ARG A 126 12.30 16.96 -5.83
C ARG A 126 11.21 16.29 -6.67
N LEU A 127 10.06 16.00 -6.07
CA LEU A 127 8.97 15.30 -6.76
C LEU A 127 8.32 16.17 -7.84
N GLY A 128 8.22 17.48 -7.62
CA GLY A 128 7.66 18.40 -8.61
C GLY A 128 8.53 18.53 -9.86
N LYS A 129 9.86 18.41 -9.74
CA LYS A 129 10.80 18.40 -10.87
C LYS A 129 10.92 17.02 -11.53
N THR A 130 10.85 15.95 -10.74
CA THR A 130 10.96 14.58 -11.25
C THR A 130 9.69 14.10 -11.95
N PHE A 131 8.52 14.47 -11.41
CA PHE A 131 7.22 14.08 -11.94
C PHE A 131 6.41 15.33 -12.26
N ASN A 132 5.61 15.81 -11.32
CA ASN A 132 4.80 17.01 -11.44
C ASN A 132 4.31 17.49 -10.06
N PRO A 133 3.73 18.71 -9.97
CA PRO A 133 3.26 19.25 -8.70
C PRO A 133 2.17 18.42 -8.01
N GLU A 134 1.31 17.73 -8.76
CA GLU A 134 0.23 16.92 -8.19
C GLU A 134 0.79 15.68 -7.47
N VAL A 135 1.75 14.98 -8.07
CA VAL A 135 2.46 13.86 -7.42
C VAL A 135 3.09 14.32 -6.11
N ALA A 136 3.78 15.47 -6.13
CA ALA A 136 4.41 16.02 -4.93
C ALA A 136 3.38 16.31 -3.83
N GLU A 137 2.26 16.93 -4.18
CA GLU A 137 1.18 17.21 -3.24
C GLU A 137 0.60 15.92 -2.63
N LEU A 138 0.29 14.92 -3.46
CA LEU A 138 -0.27 13.65 -3.01
C LEU A 138 0.68 12.90 -2.07
N VAL A 139 1.97 12.81 -2.40
CA VAL A 139 2.96 12.15 -1.53
C VAL A 139 3.06 12.88 -0.19
N ILE A 140 3.13 14.22 -0.18
CA ILE A 140 3.18 15.01 1.05
C ILE A 140 1.93 14.79 1.92
N LEU A 141 0.74 14.71 1.31
CA LEU A 141 -0.50 14.45 2.02
C LEU A 141 -0.58 13.03 2.58
N LEU A 142 0.13 12.07 1.97
CA LEU A 142 0.18 10.68 2.42
C LEU A 142 1.23 10.44 3.50
N THR A 143 2.29 11.26 3.57
CA THR A 143 3.32 11.19 4.61
C THR A 143 2.84 11.76 5.95
N LYS A 144 2.81 10.93 6.99
CA LYS A 144 2.46 11.34 8.36
C LYS A 144 3.60 12.14 8.99
N PRO A 145 3.35 13.36 9.52
CA PRO A 145 4.37 14.15 10.18
C PRO A 145 4.89 13.50 11.47
N SER A 146 6.18 13.68 11.74
CA SER A 146 6.80 13.33 13.02
C SER A 146 6.70 14.47 14.03
N VAL A 147 6.89 14.14 15.32
CA VAL A 147 7.00 15.16 16.38
C VAL A 147 8.35 15.84 16.25
N ASP A 148 8.33 17.16 16.15
CA ASP A 148 9.51 17.96 15.82
C ASP A 148 9.89 19.01 16.86
N GLY A 149 9.02 19.23 17.86
CA GLY A 149 9.20 20.23 18.89
C GLY A 149 9.10 21.67 18.40
N LYS A 150 8.87 21.90 17.11
CA LYS A 150 8.69 23.21 16.48
C LYS A 150 7.23 23.43 16.11
N ARG A 151 6.76 22.66 15.13
CA ARG A 151 5.39 22.71 14.61
C ARG A 151 4.47 21.76 15.36
N PHE A 152 5.00 20.60 15.77
CA PHE A 152 4.23 19.56 16.44
C PHE A 152 4.89 19.17 17.75
N THR A 153 4.16 19.41 18.85
CA THR A 153 4.64 19.18 20.22
C THR A 153 4.42 17.74 20.71
N ASN A 154 3.46 17.01 20.13
CA ASN A 154 3.15 15.64 20.51
C ASN A 154 2.49 14.85 19.36
N LYS A 155 2.35 13.53 19.54
CA LYS A 155 1.77 12.62 18.53
C LYS A 155 0.29 12.87 18.24
N ALA A 156 -0.47 13.42 19.19
CA ALA A 156 -1.87 13.77 18.96
C ALA A 156 -1.97 14.96 18.00
N ALA A 157 -1.14 15.98 18.19
CA ALA A 157 -1.08 17.14 17.31
C ALA A 157 -0.68 16.77 15.86
N THR A 158 0.29 15.85 15.68
CA THR A 158 0.63 15.36 14.34
C THR A 158 -0.52 14.57 13.70
N ALA A 159 -1.18 13.70 14.47
CA ALA A 159 -2.31 12.92 14.00
C ALA A 159 -3.50 13.80 13.59
N ASP A 160 -3.91 14.74 14.44
CA ASP A 160 -5.01 15.67 14.16
C ASP A 160 -4.74 16.50 12.92
N PHE A 161 -3.52 17.02 12.78
CA PHE A 161 -3.11 17.77 11.60
C PHE A 161 -3.20 16.91 10.34
N TYR A 162 -2.61 15.71 10.38
CA TYR A 162 -2.58 14.77 9.25
C TYR A 162 -3.99 14.38 8.80
N ILE A 163 -4.86 13.99 9.73
CA ILE A 163 -6.26 13.64 9.43
C ILE A 163 -7.01 14.84 8.83
N LYS A 164 -6.80 16.06 9.36
CA LYS A 164 -7.38 17.29 8.79
C LYS A 164 -6.92 17.54 7.36
N GLN A 165 -5.67 17.24 7.00
CA GLN A 165 -5.20 17.38 5.62
C GLN A 165 -5.80 16.32 4.70
N LEU A 166 -5.82 15.05 5.13
CA LEU A 166 -6.40 13.96 4.35
C LEU A 166 -7.88 14.20 4.04
N VAL A 167 -8.69 14.61 5.03
CA VAL A 167 -10.14 14.84 4.83
C VAL A 167 -10.43 15.97 3.83
N LYS A 168 -9.52 16.95 3.70
CA LYS A 168 -9.64 18.04 2.73
C LYS A 168 -9.36 17.61 1.29
N ASN A 169 -8.66 16.49 1.09
CA ASN A 169 -8.31 15.98 -0.24
C ASN A 169 -8.91 14.57 -0.46
N PRO A 170 -10.07 14.46 -1.12
CA PRO A 170 -10.74 13.17 -1.36
C PRO A 170 -9.88 12.13 -2.09
N LYS A 171 -9.00 12.57 -2.99
CA LYS A 171 -8.08 11.69 -3.73
C LYS A 171 -7.05 11.10 -2.76
N ALA A 172 -6.38 11.92 -1.95
CA ALA A 172 -5.44 11.45 -0.93
C ALA A 172 -6.11 10.56 0.13
N LEU A 173 -7.34 10.89 0.55
CA LEU A 173 -8.10 10.04 1.48
C LEU A 173 -8.41 8.67 0.89
N LEU A 174 -8.79 8.60 -0.39
CA LEU A 174 -9.03 7.33 -1.09
C LEU A 174 -7.75 6.50 -1.18
N LEU A 175 -6.61 7.13 -1.48
CA LEU A 175 -5.30 6.49 -1.47
C LEU A 175 -4.94 5.95 -0.07
N LYS A 176 -5.27 6.69 0.99
CA LYS A 176 -5.10 6.21 2.37
C LYS A 176 -5.98 5.02 2.71
N MET A 177 -7.18 4.92 2.12
CA MET A 177 -8.02 3.71 2.24
C MET A 177 -7.35 2.49 1.61
N VAL A 178 -6.70 2.66 0.45
CA VAL A 178 -5.96 1.59 -0.23
C VAL A 178 -4.79 1.10 0.64
N ASP A 179 -3.96 2.02 1.13
CA ASP A 179 -2.89 1.72 2.10
C ASP A 179 -3.46 0.97 3.32
N ARG A 180 -4.52 1.49 3.92
CA ARG A 180 -5.12 0.89 5.11
C ARG A 180 -5.65 -0.53 4.87
N LEU A 181 -6.28 -0.78 3.72
CA LEU A 181 -6.74 -2.11 3.33
C LEU A 181 -5.56 -3.09 3.20
N HIS A 182 -4.46 -2.67 2.58
CA HIS A 182 -3.27 -3.50 2.47
C HIS A 182 -2.66 -3.78 3.85
N ASN A 183 -2.57 -2.77 4.71
CA ASN A 183 -2.08 -2.92 6.08
C ASN A 183 -2.87 -3.97 6.85
N LEU A 184 -4.21 -3.92 6.82
CA LEU A 184 -5.08 -4.91 7.46
C LEU A 184 -4.90 -6.32 6.90
N ARG A 185 -4.64 -6.46 5.59
CA ARG A 185 -4.38 -7.75 4.94
C ARG A 185 -3.02 -8.33 5.32
N SER A 186 -2.04 -7.48 5.65
CA SER A 186 -0.68 -7.88 6.01
C SER A 186 -0.49 -8.26 7.49
N LEU A 187 -1.51 -8.09 8.33
CA LEU A 187 -1.42 -8.29 9.79
C LEU A 187 -1.03 -9.71 10.25
N LYS A 188 -1.25 -10.75 9.42
CA LYS A 188 -0.97 -12.15 9.81
C LYS A 188 0.49 -12.42 10.18
N THR A 189 1.42 -11.61 9.68
CA THR A 189 2.86 -11.73 9.95
C THR A 189 3.39 -10.64 10.89
N SER A 190 2.51 -9.81 11.45
CA SER A 190 2.86 -8.71 12.35
C SER A 190 2.88 -9.15 13.82
N THR A 191 3.57 -8.38 14.67
CA THR A 191 3.51 -8.55 16.12
C THR A 191 2.10 -8.27 16.65
N VAL A 192 1.78 -8.79 17.84
CA VAL A 192 0.49 -8.53 18.51
C VAL A 192 0.28 -7.03 18.71
N GLU A 193 1.28 -6.34 19.26
CA GLU A 193 1.23 -4.88 19.49
C GLU A 193 0.97 -4.09 18.20
N LYS A 194 1.67 -4.42 17.10
CA LYS A 194 1.45 -3.77 15.79
C LYS A 194 0.05 -4.04 15.27
N THR A 195 -0.46 -5.25 15.47
CA THR A 195 -1.81 -5.66 15.06
C THR A 195 -2.88 -4.88 15.82
N GLU A 196 -2.78 -4.81 17.15
CA GLU A 196 -3.70 -4.06 18.00
C GLU A 196 -3.69 -2.57 17.65
N LYS A 197 -2.50 -1.99 17.47
CA LYS A 197 -2.35 -0.59 17.08
C LYS A 197 -3.03 -0.28 15.75
N ILE A 198 -2.76 -1.09 14.70
CA ILE A 198 -3.35 -0.89 13.37
C ILE A 198 -4.86 -1.06 13.43
N LEU A 199 -5.35 -2.09 14.12
CA LEU A 199 -6.79 -2.37 14.22
C LEU A 199 -7.52 -1.24 14.96
N LYS A 200 -6.99 -0.83 16.11
CA LYS A 200 -7.56 0.27 16.90
C LYS A 200 -7.57 1.59 16.12
N GLU A 201 -6.45 1.95 15.48
CA GLU A 201 -6.40 3.16 14.65
C GLU A 201 -7.39 3.08 13.46
N THR A 202 -7.57 1.89 12.89
CA THR A 202 -8.55 1.66 11.81
C THR A 202 -9.97 1.95 12.30
N ILE A 203 -10.36 1.35 13.43
CA ILE A 203 -11.72 1.41 13.96
C ILE A 203 -12.03 2.81 14.51
N ASP A 204 -11.16 3.33 15.36
CA ASP A 204 -11.44 4.55 16.14
C ASP A 204 -11.25 5.82 15.31
N VAL A 205 -10.38 5.80 14.29
CA VAL A 205 -9.98 7.00 13.54
C VAL A 205 -10.38 6.92 12.07
N TYR A 206 -9.99 5.85 11.36
CA TYR A 206 -10.12 5.80 9.91
C TYR A 206 -11.53 5.46 9.42
N LEU A 207 -12.23 4.50 10.02
CA LEU A 207 -13.60 4.15 9.60
C LEU A 207 -14.54 5.37 9.59
N PRO A 208 -14.62 6.20 10.65
CA PRO A 208 -15.51 7.35 10.68
C PRO A 208 -15.23 8.40 9.59
N ILE A 209 -13.98 8.55 9.16
CA ILE A 209 -13.62 9.51 8.09
C ILE A 209 -13.81 8.90 6.69
N PHE A 210 -13.64 7.57 6.55
CA PHE A 210 -13.88 6.86 5.31
C PHE A 210 -15.37 6.83 4.96
N GLU A 211 -16.25 6.61 5.94
CA GLU A 211 -17.71 6.71 5.79
C GLU A 211 -18.16 8.09 5.29
N LYS A 212 -17.48 9.17 5.70
CA LYS A 212 -17.77 10.52 5.20
C LYS A 212 -17.42 10.67 3.72
N LEU A 213 -16.44 9.93 3.20
CA LEU A 213 -16.08 9.98 1.78
C LEU A 213 -17.09 9.22 0.92
N THR A 214 -17.62 8.10 1.40
CA THR A 214 -18.60 7.28 0.65
C THR A 214 -19.91 8.01 0.42
N SER A 215 -20.37 8.81 1.39
CA SER A 215 -21.61 9.59 1.26
C SER A 215 -21.62 10.65 0.13
N LYS A 216 -20.46 10.94 -0.48
CA LYS A 216 -20.34 11.87 -1.60
C LYS A 216 -20.61 11.16 -2.92
N LYS A 217 -21.71 11.50 -3.62
CA LYS A 217 -22.00 11.04 -5.00
C LYS A 217 -20.95 11.54 -6.00
N SER A 218 -19.84 10.80 -6.09
CA SER A 218 -18.67 11.12 -6.91
C SER A 218 -17.95 9.83 -7.32
N ASN A 219 -17.10 9.90 -8.35
CA ASN A 219 -16.27 8.77 -8.76
C ASN A 219 -15.38 8.24 -7.61
N PHE A 220 -14.92 9.14 -6.73
CA PHE A 220 -14.17 8.77 -5.53
C PHE A 220 -15.05 8.10 -4.48
N GLY A 221 -16.29 8.58 -4.28
CA GLY A 221 -17.25 7.98 -3.34
C GLY A 221 -17.58 6.53 -3.68
N LEU A 222 -17.86 6.22 -4.95
CA LEU A 222 -18.14 4.84 -5.39
C LEU A 222 -16.95 3.90 -5.17
N LYS A 223 -15.71 4.38 -5.39
CA LYS A 223 -14.49 3.60 -5.11
C LYS A 223 -14.29 3.43 -3.60
N ALA A 224 -14.57 4.48 -2.83
CA ALA A 224 -14.51 4.45 -1.38
C ALA A 224 -15.52 3.46 -0.79
N GLU A 225 -16.74 3.36 -1.32
CA GLU A 225 -17.75 2.38 -0.89
C GLU A 225 -17.22 0.94 -1.01
N LYS A 226 -16.62 0.62 -2.16
CA LYS A 226 -16.01 -0.68 -2.39
C LYS A 226 -14.86 -0.96 -1.41
N LEU A 227 -13.97 0.00 -1.19
CA LEU A 227 -12.86 -0.14 -0.25
C LEU A 227 -13.35 -0.27 1.20
N LEU A 228 -14.33 0.53 1.60
CA LEU A 228 -14.90 0.52 2.95
C LEU A 228 -15.46 -0.87 3.26
N LYS A 229 -16.23 -1.46 2.34
CA LYS A 229 -16.73 -2.84 2.49
C LYS A 229 -15.60 -3.85 2.69
N LEU A 230 -14.55 -3.79 1.87
CA LEU A 230 -13.39 -4.69 1.98
C LEU A 230 -12.63 -4.51 3.31
N ILE A 231 -12.52 -3.26 3.79
CA ILE A 231 -11.90 -2.93 5.07
C ILE A 231 -12.73 -3.51 6.22
N GLU A 232 -14.04 -3.28 6.23
CA GLU A 232 -14.94 -3.80 7.27
C GLU A 232 -14.97 -5.32 7.32
N GLU A 233 -15.06 -5.99 6.17
CA GLU A 233 -14.97 -7.45 6.06
C GLU A 233 -13.64 -7.94 6.64
N LYS A 234 -12.54 -7.24 6.33
CA LYS A 234 -11.23 -7.60 6.85
C LYS A 234 -11.15 -7.41 8.35
N VAL A 235 -11.65 -6.31 8.89
CA VAL A 235 -11.73 -6.04 10.34
C VAL A 235 -12.53 -7.14 11.04
N LYS A 236 -13.72 -7.49 10.53
CA LYS A 236 -14.57 -8.57 11.09
C LYS A 236 -13.90 -9.96 11.05
N SER A 237 -13.03 -10.20 10.07
CA SER A 237 -12.30 -11.47 9.93
C SER A 237 -11.13 -11.64 10.91
N LEU A 238 -10.69 -10.56 11.55
CA LEU A 238 -9.57 -10.61 12.49
C LEU A 238 -10.09 -11.06 13.86
N PRO A 239 -9.35 -11.90 14.59
CA PRO A 239 -9.77 -12.32 15.92
C PRO A 239 -10.00 -11.09 16.79
N ASN A 240 -11.13 -11.06 17.51
CA ASN A 240 -11.46 -9.98 18.43
C ASN A 240 -10.28 -9.78 19.39
N VAL A 241 -9.64 -8.61 19.32
CA VAL A 241 -8.66 -8.19 20.34
C VAL A 241 -9.35 -8.13 21.72
N ASN A 242 -10.68 -8.01 21.74
CA ASN A 242 -11.51 -8.02 22.95
C ASN A 242 -11.88 -9.41 23.51
N SER A 243 -11.40 -10.53 22.94
CA SER A 243 -11.68 -11.88 23.49
C SER A 243 -10.57 -12.41 24.40
N ARG A 244 -9.77 -11.52 25.01
CA ARG A 244 -8.74 -11.84 26.00
C ARG A 244 -8.84 -10.89 27.19
N ASN A 245 -9.92 -11.02 27.94
CA ASN A 245 -10.00 -10.63 29.35
C ASN A 245 -10.43 -11.86 30.14
#